data_AF-A0A966Y9U0-F1
#
_entry.id   AF-A0A966Y9U0-F1
#
_cell.length_a   1.000
_cell.length_b   1.000
_cell.length_c   1.000
_cell.angle_alpha   90.00
_cell.angle_beta   90.00
_cell.angle_gamma   90.00
#
_symmetry.space_group_name_H-M   'P 1'
#
loop_
_entity.id
_entity.type
_entity.pdbx_description
1 polymer ?
#
loop_
_entity_poly.entity_id
_entity_poly.type
_entity_poly.pdbx_seq_one_letter_code
_entity_poly.pdbx_strand_id
1 'polypeptide(L)'
;MPHAGEIRKVWLCVLKTDDLAGPRRHPDRPRVLVKSLPQRPGLELDRWVKTSPRAKRLRVVNVVYEAMPAAGQPGGRDQPFTRPIQQKRIRAAEKMLRHRLRCDGYTVNGDLTVWHLYLIELEPAAHDETAAGYLYVGQTSQPVDDRIRQHREGHHTPKGQRLHSQIAHRRFLRPRLDLLPDDFRQPFFCQDDALIAEADLRLALEAEGYRVEGGTERYDERRQALGLGRAAVDGTGSG
;
A
#
# COMPACT_ATOMS: atom_id res chain seq x y z
N MET A 1 -16.96 23.78 31.35
CA MET A 1 -17.81 22.57 31.25
C MET A 1 -17.93 22.16 29.78
N PRO A 2 -17.19 21.15 29.29
CA PRO A 2 -17.37 20.68 27.92
C PRO A 2 -18.74 19.95 27.83
N HIS A 3 -19.58 20.34 26.87
CA HIS A 3 -20.86 19.67 26.61
C HIS A 3 -20.63 18.17 26.40
N ALA A 4 -21.22 17.34 27.26
CA ALA A 4 -21.24 15.89 27.09
C ALA A 4 -21.99 15.58 25.79
N GLY A 5 -21.23 15.25 24.73
CA GLY A 5 -21.80 14.92 23.43
C GLY A 5 -22.76 13.73 23.54
N GLU A 6 -23.91 13.84 22.89
CA GLU A 6 -24.96 12.82 22.84
C GLU A 6 -24.38 11.43 22.53
N ILE A 7 -24.70 10.46 23.40
CA ILE A 7 -24.28 9.07 23.25
C ILE A 7 -25.11 8.47 22.11
N ARG A 8 -24.44 8.04 21.03
CA ARG A 8 -25.11 7.44 19.87
C ARG A 8 -24.35 6.26 19.30
N LYS A 9 -25.13 5.30 18.76
CA LYS A 9 -24.61 4.17 17.99
C LYS A 9 -24.16 4.65 16.61
N VAL A 10 -23.04 4.11 16.14
CA VAL A 10 -22.51 4.34 14.79
C VAL A 10 -21.97 3.05 14.20
N TRP A 11 -22.13 2.91 12.88
CA TRP A 11 -21.69 1.77 12.08
C TRP A 11 -20.64 2.21 11.09
N LEU A 12 -19.73 1.31 10.71
CA LEU A 12 -18.77 1.57 9.64
C LEU A 12 -19.42 1.24 8.30
N CYS A 13 -19.67 2.29 7.52
CA CYS A 13 -20.32 2.17 6.22
C CYS A 13 -19.32 2.37 5.09
N VAL A 14 -19.47 1.56 4.03
CA VAL A 14 -18.77 1.70 2.76
C VAL A 14 -19.77 2.15 1.70
N LEU A 15 -19.52 3.31 1.11
CA LEU A 15 -20.47 4.01 0.26
C LEU A 15 -19.86 4.23 -1.12
N LYS A 16 -20.47 3.68 -2.16
CA LYS A 16 -20.06 3.91 -3.55
C LYS A 16 -20.33 5.37 -3.93
N THR A 17 -19.34 6.04 -4.52
CA THR A 17 -19.53 7.35 -5.15
C THR A 17 -19.65 7.23 -6.66
N ASP A 18 -20.28 8.22 -7.30
CA ASP A 18 -20.29 8.29 -8.76
C ASP A 18 -18.89 8.50 -9.36
N ASP A 19 -18.79 8.32 -10.68
CA ASP A 19 -17.52 8.28 -11.44
C ASP A 19 -16.98 9.68 -11.73
N LEU A 20 -17.89 10.64 -11.78
CA LEU A 20 -17.57 12.04 -11.94
C LEU A 20 -16.88 12.62 -10.69
N ALA A 21 -16.80 11.87 -9.58
CA ALA A 21 -16.00 12.25 -8.41
C ALA A 21 -14.48 12.28 -8.69
N GLY A 22 -14.02 11.73 -9.83
CA GLY A 22 -12.65 11.82 -10.33
C GLY A 22 -12.04 10.46 -10.69
N PRO A 23 -10.71 10.36 -10.81
CA PRO A 23 -10.03 9.14 -11.27
C PRO A 23 -10.16 7.96 -10.28
N ARG A 24 -9.84 6.76 -10.77
CA ARG A 24 -9.79 5.51 -9.99
C ARG A 24 -8.38 4.93 -10.02
N ARG A 25 -8.03 4.20 -8.96
CA ARG A 25 -6.78 3.41 -8.86
C ARG A 25 -6.82 2.17 -9.75
N HIS A 26 -7.96 1.47 -9.76
CA HIS A 26 -8.19 0.28 -10.57
C HIS A 26 -9.50 0.44 -11.36
N PRO A 27 -9.54 0.13 -12.67
CA PRO A 27 -10.73 0.32 -13.49
C PRO A 27 -11.94 -0.45 -12.96
N ASP A 28 -11.73 -1.71 -12.56
CA ASP A 28 -12.81 -2.61 -12.11
C ASP A 28 -13.23 -2.42 -10.65
N ARG A 29 -12.54 -1.56 -9.89
CA ARG A 29 -12.90 -1.29 -8.48
C ARG A 29 -13.52 0.10 -8.35
N PRO A 30 -14.71 0.22 -7.73
CA PRO A 30 -15.38 1.51 -7.63
C PRO A 30 -14.68 2.44 -6.64
N ARG A 31 -15.03 3.73 -6.73
CA ARG A 31 -14.70 4.71 -5.70
C ARG A 31 -15.63 4.53 -4.50
N VAL A 32 -15.06 4.54 -3.30
CA VAL A 32 -15.82 4.34 -2.07
C VAL A 32 -15.45 5.35 -1.00
N LEU A 33 -16.43 5.72 -0.18
CA LEU A 33 -16.24 6.43 1.07
C LEU A 33 -16.39 5.48 2.24
N VAL A 34 -15.39 5.44 3.13
CA VAL A 34 -15.49 4.79 4.43
C VAL A 34 -15.80 5.85 5.47
N LYS A 35 -16.94 5.71 6.16
CA LYS A 35 -17.38 6.62 7.22
C LYS A 35 -18.10 5.88 8.34
N SER A 36 -17.88 6.31 9.59
CA SER A 36 -18.79 6.00 10.69
C SER A 36 -20.08 6.82 10.57
N LEU A 37 -21.23 6.17 10.43
CA LEU A 37 -22.55 6.82 10.31
C LEU A 37 -23.52 6.34 11.39
N PRO A 38 -24.47 7.18 11.85
CA PRO A 38 -25.51 6.77 12.79
C PRO A 38 -26.67 5.98 12.15
N GLN A 39 -26.65 5.76 10.83
CA GLN A 39 -27.64 4.94 10.12
C GLN A 39 -27.25 3.47 10.20
N ARG A 40 -28.17 2.61 10.63
CA ARG A 40 -27.92 1.16 10.66
C ARG A 40 -27.82 0.60 9.22
N PRO A 41 -26.85 -0.29 8.94
CA PRO A 41 -26.78 -1.00 7.67
C PRO A 41 -28.10 -1.73 7.34
N GLY A 42 -28.56 -1.61 6.10
CA GLY A 42 -29.87 -2.03 5.63
C GLY A 42 -30.76 -0.84 5.31
N LEU A 43 -32.08 -0.99 5.53
CA LEU A 43 -33.10 -0.04 5.08
C LEU A 43 -32.85 1.42 5.50
N GLU A 44 -32.37 1.66 6.73
CA GLU A 44 -32.06 3.01 7.22
C GLU A 44 -30.95 3.67 6.42
N LEU A 45 -29.86 2.95 6.15
CA LEU A 45 -28.73 3.44 5.38
C LEU A 45 -29.11 3.62 3.91
N ASP A 46 -29.86 2.69 3.34
CA ASP A 46 -30.35 2.79 1.94
C ASP A 46 -31.24 4.02 1.76
N ARG A 47 -32.15 4.26 2.72
CA ARG A 47 -33.00 5.46 2.71
C ARG A 47 -32.14 6.72 2.81
N TRP A 48 -31.13 6.73 3.68
CA TRP A 48 -30.22 7.86 3.81
C TRP A 48 -29.44 8.14 2.53
N VAL A 49 -28.95 7.11 1.84
CA VAL A 49 -28.26 7.28 0.54
C VAL A 49 -29.19 7.96 -0.48
N LYS A 50 -30.46 7.54 -0.54
CA LYS A 50 -31.43 8.07 -1.50
C LYS A 50 -31.91 9.49 -1.18
N THR A 51 -32.16 9.79 0.10
CA THR A 51 -32.89 11.01 0.48
C THR A 51 -32.01 12.10 1.07
N SER A 52 -30.84 11.75 1.63
CA SER A 52 -30.05 12.71 2.40
C SER A 52 -29.38 13.76 1.49
N PRO A 53 -29.55 15.07 1.78
CA PRO A 53 -28.75 16.11 1.13
C PRO A 53 -27.24 15.90 1.33
N ARG A 54 -26.85 15.32 2.47
CA ARG A 54 -25.45 15.00 2.76
C ARG A 54 -24.92 13.89 1.84
N ALA A 55 -25.71 12.85 1.58
CA ALA A 55 -25.34 11.78 0.65
C ALA A 55 -25.16 12.34 -0.77
N LYS A 56 -26.11 13.17 -1.23
CA LYS A 56 -26.04 13.86 -2.53
C LYS A 56 -24.79 14.73 -2.66
N ARG A 57 -24.48 15.57 -1.66
CA ARG A 57 -23.26 16.40 -1.64
C ARG A 57 -21.98 15.56 -1.67
N LEU A 58 -21.99 14.39 -1.03
CA LEU A 58 -20.87 13.44 -1.05
C LEU A 58 -20.87 12.55 -2.30
N ARG A 59 -21.82 12.77 -3.23
CA ARG A 59 -21.97 12.02 -4.47
C ARG A 59 -22.13 10.52 -4.26
N VAL A 60 -22.73 10.14 -3.12
CA VAL A 60 -22.98 8.74 -2.80
C VAL A 60 -24.14 8.24 -3.65
N VAL A 61 -23.91 7.15 -4.39
CA VAL A 61 -24.90 6.54 -5.28
C VAL A 61 -25.40 5.19 -4.79
N ASN A 62 -24.60 4.47 -3.99
CA ASN A 62 -25.00 3.19 -3.45
C ASN A 62 -24.24 2.84 -2.16
N VAL A 63 -24.72 1.83 -1.44
CA VAL A 63 -23.99 1.17 -0.35
C VAL A 63 -23.25 -0.05 -0.92
N VAL A 64 -22.06 -0.34 -0.41
CA VAL A 64 -21.24 -1.51 -0.78
C VAL A 64 -21.18 -2.46 0.41
N TYR A 65 -22.23 -3.27 0.58
CA TYR A 65 -22.42 -4.09 1.79
C TYR A 65 -21.36 -5.18 1.94
N GLU A 66 -20.94 -5.79 0.85
CA GLU A 66 -19.89 -6.80 0.77
C GLU A 66 -18.52 -6.29 1.22
N ALA A 67 -18.30 -4.97 1.13
CA ALA A 67 -17.07 -4.31 1.55
C ALA A 67 -17.11 -3.87 3.03
N MET A 68 -18.28 -3.89 3.68
CA MET A 68 -18.44 -3.51 5.09
C MET A 68 -17.95 -4.61 6.04
N PRO A 69 -17.68 -4.29 7.32
CA PRO A 69 -17.43 -5.34 8.32
C PRO A 69 -18.60 -6.32 8.40
N ALA A 70 -18.30 -7.60 8.63
CA ALA A 70 -19.33 -8.63 8.79
C ALA A 70 -20.27 -8.27 9.95
N ALA A 71 -21.51 -8.76 9.91
CA ALA A 71 -22.57 -8.33 10.84
C ALA A 71 -22.17 -8.40 12.33
N GLY A 72 -21.48 -9.48 12.72
CA GLY A 72 -20.98 -9.72 14.08
C GLY A 72 -19.59 -9.15 14.39
N GLN A 73 -18.94 -8.44 13.46
CA GLN A 73 -17.64 -7.80 13.71
C GLN A 73 -17.80 -6.36 14.21
N PRO A 74 -16.82 -5.81 14.95
CA PRO A 74 -16.88 -4.42 15.41
C PRO A 74 -17.12 -3.42 14.27
N GLY A 75 -18.18 -2.61 14.41
CA GLY A 75 -18.62 -1.65 13.40
C GLY A 75 -19.57 -2.23 12.35
N GLY A 76 -19.80 -3.55 12.37
CA GLY A 76 -20.79 -4.25 11.57
C GLY A 76 -22.22 -4.07 12.09
N ARG A 77 -23.20 -4.56 11.33
CA ARG A 77 -24.65 -4.31 11.53
C ARG A 77 -25.13 -4.55 12.96
N ASP A 78 -24.66 -5.63 13.60
CA ASP A 78 -25.14 -6.07 14.91
C ASP A 78 -24.18 -5.71 16.06
N GLN A 79 -22.99 -5.19 15.72
CA GLN A 79 -21.98 -4.75 16.67
C GLN A 79 -21.56 -3.28 16.42
N PRO A 80 -22.48 -2.30 16.54
CA PRO A 80 -22.15 -0.89 16.38
C PRO A 80 -21.17 -0.39 17.43
N PHE A 81 -20.46 0.68 17.10
CA PHE A 81 -19.70 1.43 18.09
C PHE A 81 -20.58 2.47 18.80
N THR A 82 -20.16 2.89 19.99
CA THR A 82 -20.79 3.94 20.78
C THR A 82 -19.90 5.19 20.80
N ARG A 83 -20.36 6.30 20.22
CA ARG A 83 -19.69 7.61 20.28
C ARG A 83 -20.26 8.43 21.45
N PRO A 84 -19.44 9.20 22.21
CA PRO A 84 -17.99 9.40 22.08
C PRO A 84 -17.11 8.35 22.76
N ILE A 85 -17.70 7.42 23.53
CA ILE A 85 -16.99 6.46 24.39
C ILE A 85 -15.89 5.68 23.63
N GLN A 86 -16.20 5.20 22.42
CA GLN A 86 -15.32 4.35 21.63
C GLN A 86 -14.61 5.10 20.48
N GLN A 87 -14.43 6.42 20.60
CA GLN A 87 -13.90 7.25 19.50
C GLN A 87 -12.51 6.81 19.00
N LYS A 88 -11.62 6.34 19.88
CA LYS A 88 -10.31 5.77 19.48
C LYS A 88 -10.49 4.48 18.67
N ARG A 89 -11.36 3.57 19.11
CA ARG A 89 -11.67 2.30 18.42
C ARG A 89 -12.30 2.55 17.05
N ILE A 90 -13.21 3.52 16.94
CA ILE A 90 -13.82 3.91 15.66
C ILE A 90 -12.73 4.35 14.67
N ARG A 91 -11.81 5.23 15.08
CA ARG A 91 -10.72 5.72 14.21
C ARG A 91 -9.78 4.59 13.78
N ALA A 92 -9.45 3.68 14.69
CA ALA A 92 -8.61 2.51 14.38
C ALA A 92 -9.31 1.60 13.36
N ALA A 93 -10.58 1.28 13.59
CA ALA A 93 -11.35 0.42 12.68
C ALA A 93 -11.58 1.08 11.30
N GLU A 94 -11.85 2.39 11.24
CA GLU A 94 -11.87 3.14 9.97
C GLU A 94 -10.52 3.10 9.26
N LYS A 95 -9.40 3.21 9.99
CA LYS A 95 -8.05 3.11 9.40
C LYS A 95 -7.81 1.72 8.81
N MET A 96 -8.13 0.66 9.55
CA MET A 96 -7.96 -0.73 9.09
C MET A 96 -8.84 -1.03 7.88
N LEU A 97 -10.13 -0.65 7.92
CA LEU A 97 -11.05 -0.87 6.81
C LEU A 97 -10.61 -0.12 5.55
N ARG A 98 -10.19 1.14 5.67
CA ARG A 98 -9.63 1.89 4.54
C ARG A 98 -8.36 1.25 3.99
N HIS A 99 -7.50 0.72 4.85
CA HIS A 99 -6.29 0.05 4.41
C HIS A 99 -6.59 -1.23 3.63
N ARG A 100 -7.40 -2.14 4.18
CA ARG A 100 -7.83 -3.37 3.50
C ARG A 100 -8.43 -3.08 2.12
N LEU A 101 -9.42 -2.19 2.06
CA LEU A 101 -10.07 -1.84 0.79
C LEU A 101 -9.09 -1.20 -0.21
N ARG A 102 -8.11 -0.42 0.26
CA ARG A 102 -7.07 0.08 -0.65
C ARG A 102 -6.21 -1.06 -1.19
N CYS A 103 -5.81 -2.03 -0.37
CA CYS A 103 -5.05 -3.17 -0.85
C CYS A 103 -5.88 -4.02 -1.85
N ASP A 104 -7.20 -4.12 -1.66
CA ASP A 104 -8.12 -4.77 -2.61
C ASP A 104 -8.34 -3.98 -3.94
N GLY A 105 -7.69 -2.83 -4.10
CA GLY A 105 -7.72 -1.99 -5.30
C GLY A 105 -8.78 -0.87 -5.31
N TYR A 106 -9.57 -0.71 -4.24
CA TYR A 106 -10.55 0.38 -4.19
C TYR A 106 -9.88 1.75 -4.13
N THR A 107 -10.57 2.75 -4.70
CA THR A 107 -10.24 4.16 -4.52
C THR A 107 -10.98 4.70 -3.30
N VAL A 108 -10.31 4.69 -2.14
CA VAL A 108 -10.97 4.93 -0.86
C VAL A 108 -10.77 6.38 -0.42
N ASN A 109 -11.87 7.11 -0.20
CA ASN A 109 -11.86 8.52 0.24
C ASN A 109 -11.03 9.44 -0.67
N GLY A 110 -10.95 9.12 -1.97
CA GLY A 110 -10.17 9.89 -2.96
C GLY A 110 -8.66 9.65 -2.90
N ASP A 111 -8.20 8.70 -2.09
CA ASP A 111 -6.80 8.26 -2.09
C ASP A 111 -6.49 7.54 -3.41
N LEU A 112 -5.52 8.06 -4.15
CA LEU A 112 -5.04 7.53 -5.44
C LEU A 112 -3.66 6.86 -5.33
N THR A 113 -3.11 6.75 -4.11
CA THR A 113 -1.77 6.24 -3.88
C THR A 113 -1.64 4.82 -4.43
N VAL A 114 -0.73 4.61 -5.35
CA VAL A 114 -0.32 3.29 -5.85
C VAL A 114 1.19 3.21 -5.78
N TRP A 115 1.74 2.01 -5.76
CA TRP A 115 3.17 1.76 -5.64
C TRP A 115 3.71 1.18 -6.94
N HIS A 116 4.92 1.59 -7.31
CA HIS A 116 5.62 1.11 -8.49
C HIS A 116 7.03 0.69 -8.12
N LEU A 117 7.53 -0.33 -8.79
CA LEU A 117 8.93 -0.73 -8.71
C LEU A 117 9.77 0.07 -9.72
N TYR A 118 11.05 0.22 -9.42
CA TYR A 118 12.02 0.85 -10.32
C TYR A 118 13.41 0.26 -10.13
N LEU A 119 14.23 0.40 -11.18
CA LEU A 119 15.61 -0.07 -11.24
C LEU A 119 16.55 1.09 -11.58
N ILE A 120 17.68 1.12 -10.89
CA ILE A 120 18.80 2.04 -11.16
C ILE A 120 20.06 1.21 -11.36
N GLU A 121 20.75 1.42 -12.46
CA GLU A 121 22.10 0.90 -12.69
C GLU A 121 23.10 1.67 -11.84
N LEU A 122 23.97 0.93 -11.16
CA LEU A 122 24.99 1.44 -10.27
C LEU A 122 26.38 1.21 -10.84
N GLU A 123 27.30 2.12 -10.53
CA GLU A 123 28.71 1.94 -10.83
C GLU A 123 29.27 0.78 -10.00
N PRO A 124 29.88 -0.24 -10.64
CA PRO A 124 30.45 -1.40 -9.95
C PRO A 124 31.58 -0.98 -9.00
N ALA A 125 31.84 -1.77 -7.97
CA ALA A 125 33.08 -1.57 -7.20
C ALA A 125 34.28 -2.01 -8.04
N ALA A 126 35.47 -1.44 -7.79
CA ALA A 126 36.69 -1.75 -8.55
C ALA A 126 37.14 -3.23 -8.50
N HIS A 127 36.44 -4.10 -7.76
CA HIS A 127 36.73 -5.52 -7.60
C HIS A 127 35.52 -6.43 -7.95
N ASP A 128 34.55 -5.91 -8.70
CA ASP A 128 33.25 -6.54 -8.95
C ASP A 128 33.09 -7.01 -10.41
N GLU A 129 34.16 -7.51 -11.02
CA GLU A 129 34.24 -7.85 -12.46
C GLU A 129 33.35 -9.04 -12.89
N THR A 130 32.69 -9.73 -11.96
CA THR A 130 31.99 -11.00 -12.21
C THR A 130 30.47 -10.90 -12.30
N ALA A 131 29.87 -9.75 -12.00
CA ALA A 131 28.41 -9.59 -12.08
C ALA A 131 27.98 -9.14 -13.48
N ALA A 132 26.82 -9.63 -13.95
CA ALA A 132 26.18 -9.18 -15.19
C ALA A 132 25.87 -7.66 -15.19
N GLY A 133 25.88 -7.06 -14.00
CA GLY A 133 25.80 -5.64 -13.74
C GLY A 133 25.55 -5.41 -12.24
N TYR A 134 25.56 -4.14 -11.83
CA TYR A 134 25.24 -3.74 -10.47
C TYR A 134 23.98 -2.88 -10.46
N LEU A 135 22.94 -3.32 -9.74
CA LEU A 135 21.62 -2.70 -9.75
C LEU A 135 21.17 -2.29 -8.34
N TYR A 136 20.33 -1.27 -8.28
CA TYR A 136 19.51 -0.94 -7.12
C TYR A 136 18.04 -1.12 -7.48
N VAL A 137 17.33 -1.89 -6.67
CA VAL A 137 15.88 -2.07 -6.74
C VAL A 137 15.22 -1.19 -5.68
N GLY A 138 14.10 -0.57 -6.04
CA GLY A 138 13.30 0.22 -5.11
C GLY A 138 11.82 0.18 -5.43
N GLN A 139 10.99 0.50 -4.44
CA GLN A 139 9.58 0.85 -4.63
C GLN A 139 9.29 2.32 -4.27
N THR A 140 8.24 2.89 -4.86
CA THR A 140 7.78 4.25 -4.55
C THR A 140 6.29 4.44 -4.82
N SER A 141 5.66 5.32 -4.04
CA SER A 141 4.30 5.84 -4.33
C SER A 141 4.29 7.22 -5.00
N GLN A 142 5.46 7.82 -5.18
CA GLN A 142 5.66 9.02 -5.99
C GLN A 142 5.82 8.63 -7.47
N PRO A 143 5.71 9.60 -8.41
CA PRO A 143 6.13 9.37 -9.79
C PRO A 143 7.56 8.79 -9.83
N VAL A 144 7.77 7.73 -10.61
CA VAL A 144 9.04 6.98 -10.64
C VAL A 144 10.20 7.91 -11.02
N ASP A 145 10.01 8.79 -12.00
CA ASP A 145 11.03 9.75 -12.43
C ASP A 145 11.45 10.72 -11.31
N ASP A 146 10.49 11.19 -10.51
CA ASP A 146 10.77 12.05 -9.36
C ASP A 146 11.56 11.30 -8.29
N ARG A 147 11.22 10.03 -8.05
CA ARG A 147 11.95 9.17 -7.10
C ARG A 147 13.39 8.91 -7.56
N ILE A 148 13.57 8.62 -8.83
CA ILE A 148 14.89 8.44 -9.45
C ILE A 148 15.70 9.74 -9.33
N ARG A 149 15.07 10.89 -9.61
CA ARG A 149 15.71 12.20 -9.46
C ARG A 149 16.17 12.45 -8.02
N GLN A 150 15.37 12.08 -7.02
CA GLN A 150 15.76 12.18 -5.61
C GLN A 150 17.07 11.40 -5.32
N HIS A 151 17.23 10.20 -5.88
CA HIS A 151 18.47 9.42 -5.75
C HIS A 151 19.62 10.06 -6.52
N ARG A 152 19.41 10.49 -7.75
CA ARG A 152 20.46 11.12 -8.57
C ARG A 152 21.01 12.39 -7.92
N GLU A 153 20.12 13.27 -7.48
CA GLU A 153 20.46 14.61 -6.99
C GLU A 153 20.72 14.68 -5.48
N GLY A 154 20.52 13.57 -4.76
CA GLY A 154 20.80 13.52 -3.32
C GLY A 154 19.82 14.36 -2.49
N HIS A 155 18.52 14.30 -2.79
CA HIS A 155 17.51 15.16 -2.15
C HIS A 155 17.36 14.94 -0.64
N HIS A 156 16.96 16.02 0.05
CA HIS A 156 16.65 16.06 1.48
C HIS A 156 15.30 16.77 1.71
N THR A 157 14.64 16.46 2.83
CA THR A 157 13.48 17.23 3.29
C THR A 157 13.90 18.63 3.73
N PRO A 158 12.98 19.60 3.87
CA PRO A 158 13.29 20.90 4.46
C PRO A 158 13.90 20.84 5.87
N LYS A 159 13.72 19.72 6.58
CA LYS A 159 14.30 19.45 7.90
C LYS A 159 15.65 18.72 7.83
N GLY A 160 16.23 18.58 6.64
CA GLY A 160 17.52 17.93 6.42
C GLY A 160 17.48 16.39 6.45
N GLN A 161 16.31 15.76 6.49
CA GLN A 161 16.23 14.29 6.45
C GLN A 161 16.45 13.79 5.02
N ARG A 162 17.30 12.78 4.86
CA ARG A 162 17.63 12.21 3.55
C ARG A 162 16.42 11.55 2.89
N LEU A 163 16.20 11.86 1.60
CA LEU A 163 15.13 11.26 0.80
C LEU A 163 15.63 10.21 -0.19
N HIS A 164 16.91 9.85 -0.17
CA HIS A 164 17.52 8.88 -1.09
C HIS A 164 18.26 7.76 -0.34
N SER A 165 18.54 6.68 -1.07
CA SER A 165 19.46 5.63 -0.65
C SER A 165 20.89 6.12 -0.90
N GLN A 166 21.76 6.01 0.11
CA GLN A 166 23.16 6.43 0.00
C GLN A 166 23.88 5.71 -1.13
N ILE A 167 23.67 4.40 -1.26
CA ILE A 167 24.36 3.61 -2.28
C ILE A 167 23.85 3.95 -3.69
N ALA A 168 22.54 4.09 -3.83
CA ALA A 168 21.92 4.47 -5.10
C ALA A 168 22.35 5.87 -5.56
N HIS A 169 22.52 6.81 -4.62
CA HIS A 169 23.02 8.15 -4.94
C HIS A 169 24.52 8.16 -5.26
N ARG A 170 25.35 7.57 -4.40
CA ARG A 170 26.82 7.59 -4.53
C ARG A 170 27.29 6.92 -5.82
N ARG A 171 26.60 5.87 -6.26
CA ARG A 171 26.98 5.06 -7.42
C ARG A 171 26.01 5.21 -8.58
N PHE A 172 25.17 6.24 -8.61
CA PHE A 172 24.14 6.40 -9.65
C PHE A 172 24.77 6.44 -11.05
N LEU A 173 24.40 5.51 -11.95
CA LEU A 173 24.71 5.64 -13.38
C LEU A 173 23.48 6.10 -14.15
N ARG A 174 22.44 5.26 -14.24
CA ARG A 174 21.24 5.57 -15.02
C ARG A 174 20.04 4.72 -14.60
N PRO A 175 18.81 5.15 -14.88
CA PRO A 175 17.62 4.30 -14.78
C PRO A 175 17.71 3.11 -15.73
N ARG A 176 17.23 1.94 -15.31
CA ARG A 176 17.12 0.74 -16.16
C ARG A 176 15.73 0.13 -16.11
N LEU A 177 14.72 0.95 -16.39
CA LEU A 177 13.32 0.50 -16.46
C LEU A 177 13.09 -0.49 -17.61
N ASP A 178 13.97 -0.53 -18.60
CA ASP A 178 14.02 -1.53 -19.67
C ASP A 178 14.23 -2.95 -19.14
N LEU A 179 14.95 -3.11 -18.02
CA LEU A 179 15.21 -4.40 -17.39
C LEU A 179 14.07 -4.87 -16.48
N LEU A 180 13.06 -4.03 -16.23
CA LEU A 180 11.94 -4.41 -15.36
C LEU A 180 11.04 -5.40 -16.11
N PRO A 181 10.89 -6.66 -15.65
CA PRO A 181 10.03 -7.64 -16.32
C PRO A 181 8.57 -7.19 -16.29
N ASP A 182 7.78 -7.62 -17.28
CA ASP A 182 6.40 -7.13 -17.45
C ASP A 182 5.51 -7.40 -16.22
N ASP A 183 5.71 -8.53 -15.53
CA ASP A 183 5.02 -8.91 -14.29
C ASP A 183 5.38 -8.04 -13.07
N PHE A 184 6.27 -7.06 -13.23
CA PHE A 184 6.62 -6.09 -12.20
C PHE A 184 6.29 -4.64 -12.59
N ARG A 185 5.76 -4.40 -13.81
CA ARG A 185 5.43 -3.07 -14.33
C ARG A 185 4.08 -2.55 -13.87
N GLN A 186 3.17 -3.45 -13.49
CA GLN A 186 1.85 -3.09 -13.00
C GLN A 186 1.93 -2.33 -11.66
N PRO A 187 0.99 -1.41 -11.40
CA PRO A 187 0.90 -0.75 -10.11
C PRO A 187 0.46 -1.73 -9.01
N PHE A 188 1.06 -1.59 -7.84
CA PHE A 188 0.68 -2.31 -6.62
C PHE A 188 -0.23 -1.43 -5.75
N PHE A 189 -1.34 -2.01 -5.28
CA PHE A 189 -2.33 -1.27 -4.49
C PHE A 189 -2.05 -1.29 -2.99
N CYS A 190 -1.21 -2.21 -2.53
CA CYS A 190 -0.75 -2.28 -1.16
C CYS A 190 0.76 -2.03 -1.11
N GLN A 191 1.22 -1.31 -0.09
CA GLN A 191 2.66 -1.16 0.12
C GLN A 191 3.31 -2.51 0.44
N ASP A 192 2.60 -3.36 1.17
CA ASP A 192 3.11 -4.67 1.55
C ASP A 192 3.31 -5.58 0.33
N ASP A 193 2.33 -5.60 -0.59
CA ASP A 193 2.47 -6.29 -1.88
C ASP A 193 3.63 -5.73 -2.70
N ALA A 194 3.83 -4.40 -2.70
CA ALA A 194 4.95 -3.79 -3.39
C ALA A 194 6.30 -4.19 -2.78
N LEU A 195 6.39 -4.28 -1.45
CA LEU A 195 7.60 -4.75 -0.75
C LEU A 195 7.91 -6.22 -1.04
N ILE A 196 6.88 -7.06 -1.12
CA ILE A 196 7.02 -8.47 -1.52
C ILE A 196 7.54 -8.54 -2.96
N ALA A 197 6.92 -7.81 -3.88
CA ALA A 197 7.32 -7.78 -5.27
C ALA A 197 8.73 -7.19 -5.47
N GLU A 198 9.11 -6.18 -4.68
CA GLU A 198 10.47 -5.62 -4.68
C GLU A 198 11.52 -6.68 -4.30
N ALA A 199 11.24 -7.48 -3.28
CA ALA A 199 12.11 -8.58 -2.85
C ALA A 199 12.17 -9.71 -3.90
N ASP A 200 11.03 -10.07 -4.50
CA ASP A 200 10.97 -11.08 -5.56
C ASP A 200 11.74 -10.65 -6.81
N LEU A 201 11.61 -9.37 -7.21
CA LEU A 201 12.36 -8.79 -8.31
C LEU A 201 13.87 -8.83 -8.04
N ARG A 202 14.30 -8.49 -6.82
CA ARG A 202 15.69 -8.61 -6.43
C ARG A 202 16.19 -10.04 -6.58
N LEU A 203 15.44 -11.03 -6.10
CA LEU A 203 15.82 -12.44 -6.20
C LEU A 203 15.92 -12.91 -7.65
N ALA A 204 15.00 -12.48 -8.52
CA ALA A 204 15.05 -12.79 -9.95
C ALA A 204 16.32 -12.22 -10.60
N LEU A 205 16.64 -10.94 -10.34
CA LEU A 205 17.84 -10.30 -10.88
C LEU A 205 19.13 -10.95 -10.35
N GLU A 206 19.18 -11.33 -9.07
CA GLU A 206 20.31 -12.06 -8.50
C GLU A 206 20.48 -13.44 -9.16
N ALA A 207 19.38 -14.13 -9.47
CA ALA A 207 19.42 -15.41 -10.19
C ALA A 207 19.92 -15.27 -11.64
N GLU A 208 19.71 -14.10 -12.26
CA GLU A 208 20.27 -13.74 -13.57
C GLU A 208 21.75 -13.29 -13.51
N GLY A 209 22.36 -13.27 -12.31
CA GLY A 209 23.77 -12.95 -12.12
C GLY A 209 24.06 -11.46 -11.88
N TYR A 210 23.03 -10.63 -11.66
CA TYR A 210 23.23 -9.26 -11.22
C TYR A 210 23.61 -9.20 -9.74
N ARG A 211 24.47 -8.25 -9.39
CA ARG A 211 24.59 -7.79 -8.01
C ARG A 211 23.46 -6.79 -7.75
N VAL A 212 22.75 -6.93 -6.63
CA VAL A 212 21.56 -6.11 -6.36
C VAL A 212 21.58 -5.52 -4.94
N GLU A 213 21.30 -4.22 -4.85
CA GLU A 213 21.03 -3.49 -3.60
C GLU A 213 19.55 -3.10 -3.51
N GLY A 214 19.05 -2.84 -2.30
CA GLY A 214 17.63 -2.55 -2.06
C GLY A 214 16.76 -3.80 -1.95
N GLY A 215 15.43 -3.65 -1.92
CA GLY A 215 14.49 -4.78 -1.78
C GLY A 215 14.73 -5.68 -0.55
N THR A 216 15.22 -5.11 0.55
CA THR A 216 15.71 -5.86 1.72
C THR A 216 14.61 -6.25 2.71
N GLU A 217 13.55 -5.47 2.77
CA GLU A 217 12.55 -5.47 3.84
C GLU A 217 11.80 -6.81 3.95
N ARG A 218 11.60 -7.49 2.80
CA ARG A 218 10.96 -8.81 2.71
C ARG A 218 11.91 -9.89 2.18
N TYR A 219 13.18 -9.57 1.95
CA TYR A 219 14.13 -10.44 1.24
C TYR A 219 14.29 -11.82 1.88
N ASP A 220 14.61 -11.88 3.17
CA ASP A 220 14.86 -13.15 3.87
C ASP A 220 13.60 -14.02 3.95
N GLU A 221 12.45 -13.40 4.20
CA GLU A 221 11.13 -14.06 4.20
C GLU A 221 10.85 -14.70 2.84
N ARG A 222 11.10 -13.97 1.76
CA ARG A 222 10.88 -14.46 0.39
C ARG A 222 11.88 -15.54 -0.01
N ARG A 223 13.16 -15.42 0.37
CA ARG A 223 14.14 -16.50 0.17
C ARG A 223 13.72 -17.79 0.84
N GLN A 224 13.25 -17.72 2.09
CA GLN A 224 12.76 -18.90 2.81
C GLN A 224 11.53 -19.50 2.14
N ALA A 225 10.57 -18.67 1.74
CA ALA A 225 9.35 -19.12 1.05
C ALA A 225 9.64 -19.83 -0.29
N LEU A 226 10.73 -19.45 -0.97
CA LEU A 226 11.18 -20.07 -2.22
C LEU A 226 12.17 -21.23 -2.02
N GLY A 227 12.46 -21.63 -0.78
CA GLY A 227 13.40 -22.72 -0.49
C GLY A 227 14.88 -22.37 -0.75
N LEU A 228 15.21 -21.08 -0.86
CA LEU A 228 16.57 -20.56 -1.07
C LEU A 228 17.28 -20.22 0.25
N GLY A 229 16.70 -20.62 1.39
CA GLY A 229 17.33 -20.55 2.71
C GLY A 229 18.53 -21.49 2.78
N ARG A 230 19.58 -21.10 3.51
CA ARG A 230 20.75 -21.96 3.75
C ARG A 230 20.26 -23.35 4.20
N ALA A 231 20.66 -24.39 3.49
CA ALA A 231 20.64 -25.75 4.03
C ALA A 231 21.33 -25.68 5.40
N ALA A 232 20.66 -26.16 6.44
CA ALA A 232 21.32 -26.43 7.70
C ALA A 232 22.52 -27.31 7.34
N VAL A 233 23.72 -26.83 7.65
CA VAL A 233 24.92 -27.65 7.59
C VAL A 233 24.70 -28.69 8.69
N ASP A 234 24.17 -29.85 8.31
CA ASP A 234 24.12 -31.01 9.19
C ASP A 234 25.56 -31.36 9.54
N GLY A 235 25.98 -30.89 10.71
CA GLY A 235 27.22 -31.25 11.35
C GLY A 235 27.15 -32.68 11.85
N THR A 236 27.09 -33.66 10.95
CA THR A 236 27.51 -35.03 11.24
C THR A 236 29.02 -35.09 11.09
N GLY A 237 29.73 -34.67 12.14
CA GLY A 237 31.13 -34.97 12.35
C GLY A 237 31.27 -35.97 13.49
N SER A 238 31.10 -37.26 13.17
CA SER A 238 31.65 -38.34 13.98
C SER A 238 33.09 -38.59 13.53
N GLY A 239 34.01 -38.63 14.48
CA GLY A 239 35.43 -38.93 14.30
C GLY A 239 36.20 -38.65 15.57
#